data_AF-A0A1Q5B1A9-F1
#
_entry.id   AF-A0A1Q5B1A9-F1
#
_cell.length_a   1.000
_cell.length_b   1.000
_cell.length_c   1.000
_cell.angle_alpha   90.00
_cell.angle_beta   90.00
_cell.angle_gamma   90.00
#
_symmetry.space_group_name_H-M   'P 1'
#
loop_
_entity.id
_entity.type
_entity.pdbx_description
1 polymer ?
#
loop_
_entity_poly.entity_id
_entity_poly.type
_entity_poly.pdbx_seq_one_letter_code
_entity_poly.pdbx_strand_id
1 'polypeptide(L)'
;MARMGRLAGGGSKVARAARTLVVRRRERWPHAAGTDPRPGRWQVVTVAGRPEEVLPRGRWPEPLRRLYGAVELYARPAPGGRGTELAARLLGNAPGLRGMVAHLVGDDPGRFIRQALREAKQLAETGEVLRADCSRWDRPGVPG
;
A
#
# COMPACT_ATOMS: atom_id res chain seq x y z
N MET A 1 -31.90 -42.64 52.28
CA MET A 1 -31.14 -41.39 52.04
C MET A 1 -29.97 -41.72 51.13
N ALA A 2 -30.03 -41.31 49.87
CA ALA A 2 -29.06 -41.68 48.83
C ALA A 2 -28.09 -40.52 48.58
N ARG A 3 -26.78 -40.77 48.60
CA ARG A 3 -25.78 -39.90 47.98
C ARG A 3 -24.76 -40.74 47.25
N MET A 4 -25.01 -40.90 45.95
CA MET A 4 -24.06 -41.37 44.94
C MET A 4 -23.48 -40.11 44.29
N GLY A 5 -22.16 -39.89 44.41
CA GLY A 5 -21.46 -38.76 43.79
C GLY A 5 -20.37 -39.25 42.83
N ARG A 6 -20.62 -39.06 41.53
CA ARG A 6 -19.81 -39.49 40.39
C ARG A 6 -18.42 -38.83 40.32
N LEU A 7 -17.47 -39.63 39.82
CA LEU A 7 -16.25 -39.19 39.13
C LEU A 7 -16.58 -38.73 37.71
N ALA A 8 -16.02 -37.61 37.25
CA ALA A 8 -15.74 -37.25 35.85
C ALA A 8 -14.92 -35.94 35.89
N GLY A 9 -13.67 -35.91 35.45
CA GLY A 9 -13.29 -35.94 34.04
C GLY A 9 -12.93 -34.51 33.60
N GLY A 10 -11.73 -34.06 33.97
CA GLY A 10 -11.21 -32.73 33.61
C GLY A 10 -10.76 -32.67 32.15
N GLY A 11 -11.59 -32.09 31.29
CA GLY A 11 -11.23 -31.78 29.90
C GLY A 11 -10.75 -30.34 29.78
N SER A 12 -9.44 -30.15 29.61
CA SER A 12 -8.83 -28.86 29.28
C SER A 12 -9.17 -28.45 27.85
N LYS A 13 -10.10 -27.51 27.69
CA LYS A 13 -10.37 -26.88 26.38
C LYS A 13 -9.28 -25.84 26.11
N VAL A 14 -8.32 -26.18 25.26
CA VAL A 14 -7.38 -25.20 24.69
C VAL A 14 -8.17 -24.36 23.69
N ALA A 15 -8.66 -23.20 24.14
CA ALA A 15 -9.27 -22.22 23.26
C ALA A 15 -8.20 -21.66 22.32
N ARG A 16 -8.21 -22.14 21.08
CA ARG A 16 -7.42 -21.58 19.98
C ARG A 16 -7.93 -20.16 19.76
N ALA A 17 -7.23 -19.17 20.33
CA ALA A 17 -7.52 -17.75 20.16
C ALA A 17 -7.38 -17.42 18.67
N ALA A 18 -8.51 -17.50 17.95
CA ALA A 18 -8.63 -16.93 16.62
C ALA A 18 -8.43 -15.42 16.79
N ARG A 19 -7.22 -14.95 16.46
CA ARG A 19 -6.95 -13.53 16.30
C ARG A 19 -7.81 -13.06 15.13
N THR A 20 -9.00 -12.61 15.44
CA THR A 20 -9.79 -11.77 14.56
C THR A 20 -8.90 -10.58 14.22
N LEU A 21 -8.36 -10.57 13.01
CA LEU A 21 -7.85 -9.33 12.45
C LEU A 21 -9.07 -8.43 12.36
N VAL A 22 -9.19 -7.56 13.37
CA VAL A 22 -10.09 -6.42 13.37
C VAL A 22 -9.82 -5.74 12.04
N VAL A 23 -10.78 -5.87 11.11
CA VAL A 23 -10.88 -4.98 9.96
C VAL A 23 -11.04 -3.62 10.60
N ARG A 24 -9.91 -2.96 10.79
CA ARG A 24 -9.81 -1.65 11.40
C ARG A 24 -10.72 -0.78 10.56
N ARG A 25 -11.86 -0.50 11.19
CA ARG A 25 -12.76 0.64 11.07
C ARG A 25 -12.71 1.30 9.70
N ARG A 26 -13.88 1.42 9.09
CA ARG A 26 -14.26 2.23 7.93
C ARG A 26 -13.76 3.68 8.04
N GLU A 27 -12.45 3.90 8.05
CA GLU A 27 -11.78 5.20 8.04
C GLU A 27 -11.91 5.71 6.60
N ARG A 28 -13.03 6.40 6.35
CA ARG A 28 -13.28 7.36 5.27
C ARG A 28 -12.44 7.17 4.00
N TRP A 29 -13.01 6.44 3.05
CA TRP A 29 -12.44 6.28 1.71
C TRP A 29 -12.00 7.64 1.15
N PRO A 30 -10.75 7.77 0.67
CA PRO A 30 -10.26 9.05 0.17
C PRO A 30 -11.00 9.50 -1.08
N HIS A 31 -11.59 10.69 -1.02
CA HIS A 31 -11.86 11.43 -2.25
C HIS A 31 -10.53 11.87 -2.85
N ALA A 32 -10.26 11.42 -4.08
CA ALA A 32 -9.13 11.85 -4.89
C ALA A 32 -9.31 13.31 -5.33
N ALA A 33 -9.20 14.29 -4.43
CA ALA A 33 -9.24 15.70 -4.78
C ALA A 33 -7.81 16.23 -5.05
N GLY A 34 -7.35 16.15 -6.30
CA GLY A 34 -6.22 16.94 -6.83
C GLY A 34 -4.77 16.60 -6.41
N THR A 35 -3.80 17.17 -7.14
CA THR A 35 -2.35 17.02 -6.95
C THR A 35 -1.82 17.90 -5.79
N ASP A 36 -2.45 17.87 -4.61
CA ASP A 36 -2.03 18.65 -3.44
C ASP A 36 -0.88 17.92 -2.69
N PRO A 37 0.30 18.54 -2.49
CA PRO A 37 1.49 17.94 -1.87
C PRO A 37 1.46 17.80 -0.33
N ARG A 38 0.37 18.17 0.36
CA ARG A 38 0.31 18.10 1.84
C ARG A 38 0.54 16.68 2.41
N PRO A 39 1.35 16.52 3.48
CA PRO A 39 1.61 15.24 4.11
C PRO A 39 0.33 14.67 4.74
N GLY A 40 -0.02 13.43 4.36
CA GLY A 40 -1.21 12.72 4.84
C GLY A 40 -2.34 12.58 3.82
N ARG A 41 -2.23 13.21 2.64
CA ARG A 41 -3.18 13.01 1.53
C ARG A 41 -2.93 11.68 0.82
N TRP A 42 -4.01 11.05 0.36
CA TRP A 42 -3.97 9.82 -0.42
C TRP A 42 -3.62 10.07 -1.88
N GLN A 43 -2.60 9.38 -2.36
CA GLN A 43 -2.26 9.29 -3.77
C GLN A 43 -2.89 8.01 -4.34
N VAL A 44 -3.54 8.10 -5.50
CA VAL A 44 -4.35 7.00 -6.06
C VAL A 44 -4.01 6.81 -7.53
N VAL A 45 -3.91 5.55 -7.96
CA VAL A 45 -3.88 5.14 -9.37
C VAL A 45 -4.90 4.04 -9.61
N THR A 46 -5.44 3.95 -10.82
CA THR A 46 -6.24 2.81 -11.24
C THR A 46 -5.33 1.80 -11.92
N VAL A 47 -5.35 0.55 -11.49
CA VAL A 47 -4.59 -0.58 -12.05
C VAL A 47 -5.56 -1.63 -12.60
N ALA A 48 -5.22 -2.26 -13.72
CA ALA A 48 -5.98 -3.40 -14.25
C ALA A 48 -6.04 -4.56 -13.25
N GLY A 49 -7.12 -5.35 -13.31
CA GLY A 49 -7.31 -6.53 -12.45
C GLY A 49 -8.11 -6.26 -11.17
N ARG A 50 -8.36 -7.35 -10.43
CA ARG A 50 -9.14 -7.34 -9.19
C ARG A 50 -8.28 -6.90 -7.99
N PRO A 51 -8.87 -6.37 -6.91
CA PRO A 51 -8.11 -5.90 -5.76
C PRO A 51 -7.21 -6.97 -5.14
N GLU A 52 -7.65 -8.23 -5.14
CA GLU A 52 -6.91 -9.37 -4.62
C GLU A 52 -5.72 -9.78 -5.50
N GLU A 53 -5.74 -9.41 -6.78
CA GLU A 53 -4.65 -9.61 -7.73
C GLU A 53 -3.62 -8.48 -7.62
N VAL A 54 -4.10 -7.24 -7.50
CA VAL A 54 -3.25 -6.04 -7.41
C VAL A 54 -2.56 -5.92 -6.05
N LEU A 55 -3.26 -6.26 -4.96
CA LEU A 55 -2.72 -6.27 -3.61
C LEU A 55 -3.07 -7.58 -2.91
N PRO A 56 -2.37 -8.69 -3.24
CA PRO A 56 -2.59 -9.96 -2.58
C PRO A 56 -2.29 -9.85 -1.10
N ARG A 57 -3.08 -10.53 -0.26
CA ARG A 57 -2.92 -10.49 1.20
C ARG A 57 -1.48 -10.80 1.60
N GLY A 58 -0.83 -9.84 2.25
CA GLY A 58 0.54 -9.97 2.75
C GLY A 58 1.64 -9.71 1.72
N ARG A 59 1.32 -9.43 0.45
CA ARG A 59 2.30 -9.17 -0.60
C ARG A 59 2.13 -7.78 -1.20
N TRP A 60 3.08 -6.91 -0.93
CA TRP A 60 3.13 -5.57 -1.51
C TRP A 60 3.74 -5.65 -2.91
N PRO A 61 3.15 -4.98 -3.92
CA PRO A 61 3.73 -4.91 -5.25
C PRO A 61 5.03 -4.10 -5.23
N GLU A 62 5.97 -4.43 -6.11
CA GLU A 62 7.11 -3.56 -6.37
C GLU A 62 6.65 -2.34 -7.18
N PRO A 63 7.28 -1.15 -7.01
CA PRO A 63 8.32 -0.83 -6.03
C PRO A 63 7.78 -0.49 -4.62
N LEU A 64 6.46 -0.53 -4.40
CA LEU A 64 5.82 -0.10 -3.14
C LEU A 64 6.28 -0.92 -1.93
N ARG A 65 6.76 -2.16 -2.11
CA ARG A 65 7.32 -2.99 -1.03
C ARG A 65 8.41 -2.27 -0.24
N ARG A 66 9.20 -1.41 -0.88
CA ARG A 66 10.26 -0.61 -0.22
C ARG A 66 9.72 0.41 0.78
N LEU A 67 8.42 0.72 0.69
CA LEU A 67 7.72 1.68 1.54
C LEU A 67 6.91 1.02 2.66
N TYR A 68 7.05 -0.30 2.81
CA TYR A 68 6.41 -1.05 3.88
C TYR A 68 6.76 -0.44 5.24
N GLY A 69 5.74 -0.19 6.07
CA GLY A 69 5.90 0.43 7.38
C GLY A 69 6.07 1.96 7.36
N ALA A 70 6.27 2.57 6.19
CA ALA A 70 6.33 4.03 6.04
C ALA A 70 5.05 4.63 5.44
N VAL A 71 4.30 3.86 4.65
CA VAL A 71 3.03 4.29 4.06
C VAL A 71 1.90 3.35 4.46
N GLU A 72 0.68 3.86 4.46
CA GLU A 72 -0.52 3.04 4.39
C GLU A 72 -0.83 2.74 2.92
N LEU A 73 -1.21 1.50 2.62
CA LEU A 73 -1.54 1.03 1.27
C LEU A 73 -2.91 0.35 1.29
N TYR A 74 -3.79 0.72 0.36
CA TYR A 74 -5.14 0.18 0.22
C TYR A 74 -5.47 -0.10 -1.24
N ALA A 75 -6.28 -1.14 -1.47
CA ALA A 75 -6.83 -1.49 -2.78
C ALA A 75 -8.35 -1.64 -2.69
N ARG A 76 -9.10 -1.20 -3.71
CA ARG A 76 -10.54 -1.45 -3.86
C ARG A 76 -10.93 -1.59 -5.33
N PRO A 77 -12.13 -2.11 -5.65
CA PRO A 77 -12.68 -1.99 -6.99
C PRO A 77 -12.84 -0.52 -7.40
N ALA A 78 -12.31 -0.18 -8.57
CA ALA A 78 -12.42 1.15 -9.14
C ALA A 78 -13.87 1.46 -9.57
N PRO A 79 -14.31 2.72 -9.46
CA PRO A 79 -15.61 3.15 -9.96
C PRO A 79 -15.82 2.79 -11.44
N GLY A 80 -17.02 2.33 -11.77
CA GLY A 80 -17.39 1.91 -13.12
C GLY A 80 -16.75 0.60 -13.58
N GLY A 81 -16.23 -0.22 -12.66
CA GLY A 81 -15.70 -1.56 -12.99
C GLY A 81 -14.39 -1.54 -13.78
N ARG A 82 -13.64 -0.43 -13.76
CA ARG A 82 -12.42 -0.24 -14.55
C ARG A 82 -11.14 -0.75 -13.88
N GLY A 83 -11.23 -1.87 -13.15
CA GLY A 83 -10.11 -2.45 -12.40
C GLY A 83 -10.11 -2.06 -10.92
N THR A 84 -8.93 -1.73 -10.39
CA THR A 84 -8.68 -1.50 -8.97
C THR A 84 -8.10 -0.11 -8.72
N GLU A 85 -8.66 0.63 -7.76
CA GLU A 85 -7.98 1.82 -7.21
C GLU A 85 -6.96 1.36 -6.17
N LEU A 86 -5.67 1.61 -6.44
CA LEU A 86 -4.55 1.41 -5.51
C LEU A 86 -4.14 2.77 -4.92
N ALA A 87 -4.26 2.90 -3.60
CA ALA A 87 -4.09 4.14 -2.88
C ALA A 87 -2.98 4.04 -1.82
N ALA A 88 -2.10 5.04 -1.75
CA ALA A 88 -1.05 5.12 -0.74
C ALA A 88 -0.97 6.50 -0.08
N ARG A 89 -0.66 6.56 1.22
CA ARG A 89 -0.36 7.81 1.94
C ARG A 89 0.75 7.61 2.97
N LEU A 90 1.51 8.67 3.26
CA LEU A 90 2.54 8.64 4.29
C LEU A 90 1.92 8.44 5.68
N LEU A 91 2.52 7.56 6.49
CA LEU A 91 2.20 7.44 7.91
C LEU A 91 2.77 8.67 8.65
N GLY A 92 1.92 9.38 9.40
CA GLY A 92 2.30 10.61 10.10
C GLY A 92 3.44 10.43 11.11
N ASN A 93 3.63 9.21 11.61
CA ASN A 93 4.66 8.83 12.57
C ASN A 93 5.83 8.05 11.96
N ALA A 94 5.94 7.91 10.62
CA ALA A 94 7.00 7.13 9.98
C ALA A 94 8.40 7.72 10.25
N PRO A 95 9.18 7.17 11.19
CA PRO A 95 10.53 7.65 11.46
C PRO A 95 11.41 7.09 10.35
N GLY A 96 12.14 7.95 9.65
CA GLY A 96 13.07 7.53 8.60
C GLY A 96 12.60 7.79 7.19
N LEU A 97 11.29 7.79 6.88
CA LEU A 97 10.88 8.18 5.52
C LEU A 97 11.10 9.67 5.30
N ARG A 98 10.69 10.55 6.23
CA ARG A 98 10.95 12.01 6.10
C ARG A 98 12.45 12.34 5.97
N GLY A 99 13.33 11.62 6.66
CA GLY A 99 14.79 11.83 6.60
C GLY A 99 15.47 11.21 5.36
N MET A 100 15.11 9.97 4.99
CA MET A 100 15.65 9.31 3.79
C MET A 100 15.07 9.85 2.48
N VAL A 101 13.79 10.28 2.49
CA VAL A 101 13.09 10.85 1.32
C VAL A 101 13.46 12.32 1.13
N ALA A 102 13.76 13.09 2.18
CA ALA A 102 14.27 14.45 2.02
C ALA A 102 15.51 14.52 1.11
N HIS A 103 16.42 13.53 1.22
CA HIS A 103 17.62 13.46 0.37
C HIS A 103 17.38 12.86 -1.03
N LEU A 104 16.36 12.02 -1.22
CA LEU A 104 16.10 11.32 -2.50
C LEU A 104 15.00 11.98 -3.36
N VAL A 105 14.11 12.77 -2.77
CA VAL A 105 12.84 13.21 -3.37
C VAL A 105 12.66 14.72 -3.29
N GLY A 106 13.50 15.41 -2.50
CA GLY A 106 13.26 16.79 -2.11
C GLY A 106 12.06 16.89 -1.16
N ASP A 107 11.48 18.09 -1.05
CA ASP A 107 10.46 18.41 -0.04
C ASP A 107 9.03 17.90 -0.34
N ASP A 108 8.79 17.15 -1.44
CA ASP A 108 7.46 16.61 -1.79
C ASP A 108 7.40 15.07 -1.71
N PRO A 109 7.17 14.48 -0.51
CA PRO A 109 6.96 13.05 -0.36
C PRO A 109 5.74 12.53 -1.15
N GLY A 110 4.76 13.38 -1.46
CA GLY A 110 3.62 13.03 -2.30
C GLY A 110 4.03 12.74 -3.74
N ARG A 111 5.01 13.47 -4.30
CA ARG A 111 5.55 13.22 -5.65
C ARG A 111 6.15 11.83 -5.76
N PHE A 112 6.94 11.42 -4.78
CA PHE A 112 7.56 10.11 -4.79
C PHE A 112 6.55 8.97 -4.64
N ILE A 113 5.54 9.12 -3.78
CA ILE A 113 4.45 8.14 -3.69
C ILE A 113 3.72 8.04 -5.04
N ARG A 114 3.44 9.16 -5.72
CA ARG A 114 2.85 9.14 -7.08
C ARG A 114 3.72 8.39 -8.07
N GLN A 115 5.04 8.59 -8.04
CA GLN A 115 5.97 7.89 -8.91
C GLN A 115 5.94 6.38 -8.63
N ALA A 116 6.08 5.97 -7.38
CA ALA A 116 6.07 4.56 -7.00
C ALA A 116 4.75 3.86 -7.35
N LEU A 117 3.60 4.55 -7.20
CA LEU A 117 2.30 4.02 -7.64
C LEU A 117 2.22 3.86 -9.16
N ARG A 118 2.76 4.81 -9.94
CA ARG A 118 2.80 4.70 -11.41
C ARG A 118 3.69 3.56 -11.88
N GLU A 119 4.84 3.37 -11.25
CA GLU A 119 5.72 2.24 -11.56
C GLU A 119 5.08 0.90 -11.20
N ALA A 120 4.41 0.81 -10.05
CA ALA A 120 3.65 -0.39 -9.69
C ALA A 120 2.53 -0.70 -10.70
N LYS A 121 1.81 0.33 -11.18
CA LYS A 121 0.82 0.19 -12.25
C LYS A 121 1.45 -0.35 -13.53
N GLN A 122 2.56 0.25 -13.98
CA GLN A 122 3.23 -0.19 -15.20
C GLN A 122 3.72 -1.65 -15.07
N LEU A 123 4.40 -2.00 -13.98
CA LEU A 123 4.82 -3.39 -13.73
C LEU A 123 3.63 -4.37 -13.72
N ALA A 124 2.52 -4.00 -13.10
CA ALA A 124 1.34 -4.86 -13.05
C ALA A 124 0.66 -5.01 -14.41
N GLU A 125 0.67 -3.97 -15.25
CA GLU A 125 -0.07 -3.94 -16.52
C GLU A 125 0.77 -4.39 -17.71
N THR A 126 2.06 -4.09 -17.72
CA THR A 126 2.96 -4.33 -18.86
C THR A 126 4.16 -5.21 -18.50
N GLY A 127 4.41 -5.46 -17.21
CA GLY A 127 5.61 -6.17 -16.76
C GLY A 127 6.89 -5.33 -16.80
N GLU A 128 6.80 -4.06 -17.24
CA GLU A 128 7.95 -3.18 -17.47
C GLU A 128 7.69 -1.81 -16.85
N VAL A 129 8.75 -1.05 -16.54
CA VAL A 129 8.64 0.34 -16.10
C VAL A 129 9.10 1.24 -17.23
N LEU A 130 8.18 2.03 -17.78
CA LEU A 130 8.52 2.97 -18.85
C LEU A 130 9.36 4.12 -18.29
N ARG A 131 10.48 4.40 -18.97
CA ARG A 131 11.30 5.59 -18.72
C ARG A 131 11.05 6.58 -19.84
N ALA A 132 10.97 7.85 -19.48
CA ALA A 132 10.94 8.90 -20.48
C ALA A 132 12.24 8.84 -21.28
N ASP A 133 12.14 8.91 -22.60
CA ASP A 133 13.30 9.11 -23.44
C ASP A 133 13.93 10.46 -23.08
N CYS A 134 15.24 10.46 -22.80
CA CYS A 134 15.98 11.71 -22.62
C CYS A 134 15.87 12.51 -23.92
N SER A 135 15.45 13.76 -23.81
CA SER A 135 15.44 14.64 -24.98
C SER A 135 16.88 14.82 -25.48
N ARG A 136 17.04 15.22 -26.75
CA ARG A 136 18.37 15.58 -27.28
C ARG A 136 19.09 16.62 -26.40
N TRP A 137 18.34 17.45 -25.68
CA TRP A 137 18.86 18.48 -24.79
C TRP A 137 19.34 17.94 -23.43
N ASP A 138 18.93 16.73 -23.05
CA ASP A 138 19.32 16.08 -21.79
C ASP A 138 20.56 15.18 -21.95
N ARG A 139 21.09 15.01 -23.17
CA ARG A 139 22.33 14.26 -23.40
C ARG A 139 23.53 15.09 -22.94
N PRO A 140 24.46 14.52 -22.16
CA PRO A 140 25.74 15.18 -21.91
C PRO A 140 26.41 15.46 -23.26
N GLY A 141 26.84 16.71 -23.47
CA GLY A 141 27.55 17.11 -24.67
C GLY A 141 28.80 16.25 -24.82
N VAL A 142 28.96 15.61 -25.98
CA VAL A 142 30.18 14.86 -26.29
C VAL A 142 31.31 15.91 -26.40
N PRO A 143 32.35 15.88 -25.55
CA PRO A 143 33.49 16.76 -25.75
C PRO A 143 34.17 16.36 -27.07
N GLY A 144 34.40 17.36 -27.93
CA GLY A 144 35.13 17.23 -29.20
C GLY A 144 36.63 17.19 -29.00
#